data_AF-M2RGI5-F1
#
_entry.id   AF-M2RGI5-F1
#
_cell.length_a   1.000
_cell.length_b   1.000
_cell.length_c   1.000
_cell.angle_alpha   90.00
_cell.angle_beta   90.00
_cell.angle_gamma   90.00
#
_symmetry.space_group_name_H-M   'P 1'
#
loop_
_entity.id
_entity.type
_entity.pdbx_description
1 polymer ?
#
loop_
_entity_poly.entity_id
_entity_poly.type
_entity_poly.pdbx_seq_one_letter_code
_entity_poly.pdbx_strand_id
1 'polypeptide(L)'
;MKWLFLILPFMGSVLALVPREPQAASAACTCDTVFCTQVWPDSCYCANDAKNACYEKCGGSPPTYDTCPPRGIIARTPQEAAPTPAPTPMPPSTCICEPVFCLDSWPESCYCNNAVKKNCYEKCGGEIPKYQTCPPREVVPKPDPVPKPDSTECQCPEINCIQSFPEGCYCANNAKLQCYKKCGGEEPVLSSCD
;
A
#
# COMPACT_ATOMS: atom_id res chain seq x y z
N MET A 1 70.51 9.42 -45.33
CA MET A 1 70.41 9.28 -43.86
C MET A 1 69.12 9.92 -43.35
N LYS A 2 67.96 9.23 -43.30
CA LYS A 2 66.84 9.60 -42.37
C LYS A 2 65.56 8.75 -42.42
N TRP A 3 65.54 7.53 -42.96
CA TRP A 3 64.25 6.87 -43.30
C TRP A 3 64.12 5.42 -42.81
N LEU A 4 64.56 5.12 -41.57
CA LEU A 4 64.56 3.74 -41.03
C LEU A 4 64.02 3.56 -39.60
N PHE A 5 63.31 4.54 -39.02
CA PHE A 5 62.87 4.48 -37.61
C PHE A 5 61.34 4.60 -37.39
N LEU A 6 60.50 4.01 -38.26
CA LEU A 6 59.04 4.16 -38.16
C LEU A 6 58.25 2.83 -38.15
N ILE A 7 58.84 1.70 -37.72
CA ILE A 7 58.13 0.39 -37.71
C ILE A 7 58.23 -0.38 -36.38
N LEU A 8 58.68 0.23 -35.28
CA LEU A 8 58.80 -0.47 -33.98
C LEU A 8 58.22 0.37 -32.84
N PRO A 9 56.88 0.32 -32.63
CA PRO A 9 56.38 0.02 -31.29
C PRO A 9 55.03 -0.74 -31.28
N PHE A 10 54.90 -1.86 -32.02
CA PHE A 10 53.67 -2.68 -31.98
C PHE A 10 53.86 -4.11 -31.46
N MET A 11 55.02 -4.44 -30.90
CA MET A 11 55.37 -5.81 -30.47
C MET A 11 55.67 -5.93 -28.96
N GLY A 12 55.23 -4.97 -28.13
CA GLY A 12 55.68 -4.88 -26.74
C GLY A 12 54.57 -4.63 -25.73
N SER A 13 53.47 -5.38 -25.75
CA SER A 13 52.53 -5.47 -24.62
C SER A 13 51.59 -6.66 -24.75
N VAL A 14 52.15 -7.88 -24.77
CA VAL A 14 51.40 -9.06 -24.33
C VAL A 14 51.49 -9.05 -22.81
N LEU A 15 50.64 -8.22 -22.18
CA LEU A 15 50.43 -8.29 -20.74
C LEU A 15 49.88 -9.69 -20.45
N ALA A 16 50.64 -10.44 -19.68
CA ALA A 16 50.30 -11.75 -19.17
C ALA A 16 48.89 -11.72 -18.57
N LEU A 17 47.93 -12.33 -19.25
CA LEU A 17 46.72 -12.86 -18.64
C LEU A 17 47.19 -14.05 -17.78
N VAL A 18 47.75 -13.76 -16.61
CA VAL A 18 47.90 -14.77 -15.56
C VAL A 18 46.46 -15.10 -15.15
N PRO A 19 45.96 -16.32 -15.42
CA PRO A 19 44.68 -16.73 -14.86
C PRO A 19 44.81 -16.59 -13.34
N ARG A 20 44.05 -15.66 -12.77
CA ARG A 20 43.98 -15.47 -11.33
C ARG A 20 43.33 -16.74 -10.80
N GLU A 21 44.17 -17.65 -10.33
CA GLU A 21 43.75 -18.89 -9.68
C GLU A 21 42.74 -18.51 -8.60
N PRO A 22 41.58 -19.18 -8.50
CA PRO A 22 40.56 -18.84 -7.52
C PRO A 22 41.19 -18.86 -6.13
N GLN A 23 41.52 -17.67 -5.62
CA GLN A 23 42.13 -17.52 -4.32
C GLN A 23 41.06 -18.00 -3.35
N ALA A 24 41.26 -19.21 -2.79
CA ALA A 24 40.34 -19.82 -1.86
C ALA A 24 39.98 -18.76 -0.82
N ALA A 25 38.70 -18.39 -0.77
CA ALA A 25 38.21 -17.30 0.04
C ALA A 25 38.81 -17.45 1.44
N SER A 26 39.62 -16.47 1.87
CA SER A 26 40.14 -16.44 3.22
C SER A 26 38.95 -16.59 4.15
N ALA A 27 38.95 -17.62 5.00
CA ALA A 27 37.79 -18.17 5.69
C ALA A 27 37.09 -17.23 6.71
N ALA A 28 37.27 -15.91 6.60
CA ALA A 28 36.74 -14.91 7.50
C ALA A 28 36.34 -13.59 6.80
N CYS A 29 35.96 -13.59 5.52
CA CYS A 29 35.41 -12.37 4.92
C CYS A 29 33.93 -12.22 5.27
N THR A 30 33.61 -11.20 6.07
CA THR A 30 32.24 -10.86 6.45
C THR A 30 31.74 -9.66 5.65
N CYS A 31 30.58 -9.83 5.03
CA CYS A 31 29.90 -8.77 4.30
C CYS A 31 28.96 -7.99 5.20
N ASP A 32 28.92 -6.68 5.01
CA ASP A 32 28.06 -5.79 5.77
C ASP A 32 26.60 -6.05 5.42
N THR A 33 25.73 -6.06 6.43
CA THR A 33 24.29 -6.22 6.20
C THR A 33 23.73 -4.87 5.71
N VAL A 34 23.25 -4.83 4.48
CA VAL A 34 22.65 -3.63 3.87
C VAL A 34 21.13 -3.69 4.02
N PHE A 35 20.55 -2.63 4.60
CA PHE A 35 19.11 -2.46 4.67
C PHE A 35 18.61 -1.70 3.45
N CYS A 36 17.95 -2.40 2.54
CA CYS A 36 17.36 -1.81 1.34
C CYS A 36 15.98 -1.21 1.62
N THR A 37 15.63 -0.14 0.90
CA THR A 37 14.27 0.43 0.95
C THR A 37 13.26 -0.59 0.48
N GLN A 38 12.12 -0.74 1.16
CA GLN A 38 11.07 -1.70 0.79
C GLN A 38 10.15 -1.17 -0.34
N VAL A 39 10.74 -0.53 -1.35
CA VAL A 39 10.03 0.08 -2.49
C VAL A 39 10.51 -0.58 -3.78
N TRP A 40 9.57 -1.13 -4.56
CA TRP A 40 9.88 -1.73 -5.86
C TRP A 40 9.89 -0.64 -6.95
N PRO A 41 10.89 -0.57 -7.84
CA PRO A 41 11.96 -1.56 -8.06
C PRO A 41 13.28 -1.28 -7.32
N ASP A 42 13.38 -0.21 -6.56
CA ASP A 42 14.63 0.23 -5.92
C ASP A 42 15.23 -0.80 -4.95
N SER A 43 14.37 -1.55 -4.26
CA SER A 43 14.75 -2.65 -3.35
C SER A 43 15.58 -3.74 -4.05
N CYS A 44 15.22 -4.10 -5.29
CA CYS A 44 15.90 -5.11 -6.10
C CYS A 44 17.32 -4.67 -6.44
N TYR A 45 17.45 -3.43 -6.92
CA TYR A 45 18.74 -2.89 -7.29
C TYR A 45 19.68 -2.77 -6.10
N CYS A 46 19.18 -2.26 -4.96
CA CYS A 46 19.96 -2.19 -3.73
C CYS A 46 20.47 -3.57 -3.28
N ALA A 47 19.64 -4.61 -3.36
CA ALA A 47 20.04 -5.96 -2.99
C ALA A 47 21.14 -6.51 -3.93
N ASN A 48 21.03 -6.26 -5.23
CA ASN A 48 22.06 -6.65 -6.21
C ASN A 48 23.37 -5.88 -5.99
N ASP A 49 23.30 -4.58 -5.72
CA ASP A 49 24.47 -3.74 -5.44
C ASP A 49 25.19 -4.21 -4.16
N ALA A 50 24.45 -4.62 -3.12
CA ALA A 50 25.01 -5.18 -1.90
C ALA A 50 25.72 -6.52 -2.15
N LYS A 51 25.13 -7.42 -2.96
CA LYS A 51 25.77 -8.68 -3.38
C LYS A 51 27.06 -8.41 -4.15
N ASN A 52 27.03 -7.46 -5.10
CA ASN A 52 28.20 -7.10 -5.90
C ASN A 52 29.30 -6.48 -5.02
N ALA A 53 28.96 -5.55 -4.13
CA ALA A 53 29.93 -4.95 -3.20
C ALA A 53 30.59 -6.00 -2.29
N CYS A 54 29.81 -6.97 -1.82
CA CYS A 54 30.32 -8.11 -1.05
C CYS A 54 31.30 -8.96 -1.88
N TYR A 55 30.96 -9.27 -3.14
CA TYR A 55 31.83 -10.00 -4.06
C TYR A 55 33.12 -9.25 -4.38
N GLU A 56 33.08 -7.94 -4.63
CA GLU A 56 34.28 -7.13 -4.86
C GLU A 56 35.18 -7.05 -3.62
N LYS A 57 34.57 -7.01 -2.41
CA LYS A 57 35.29 -6.95 -1.13
C LYS A 57 35.93 -8.29 -0.77
N CYS A 58 35.21 -9.40 -0.97
CA CYS A 58 35.57 -10.72 -0.45
C CYS A 58 36.07 -11.70 -1.51
N GLY A 59 35.88 -11.41 -2.79
CA GLY A 59 36.08 -12.35 -3.89
C GLY A 59 35.10 -13.53 -3.83
N GLY A 60 35.54 -14.67 -4.38
CA GLY A 60 34.76 -15.91 -4.39
C GLY A 60 34.09 -16.19 -5.73
N SER A 61 32.96 -16.89 -5.69
CA SER A 61 32.15 -17.13 -6.89
C SER A 61 31.27 -15.91 -7.19
N PRO A 62 31.12 -15.53 -8.47
CA PRO A 62 30.23 -14.44 -8.85
C PRO A 62 28.81 -14.65 -8.30
N PRO A 63 28.19 -13.64 -7.67
CA PRO A 63 26.86 -13.78 -7.10
C PRO A 63 25.80 -13.87 -8.20
N THR A 64 24.69 -14.55 -7.90
CA THR A 64 23.51 -14.54 -8.75
C THR A 64 22.67 -13.30 -8.46
N TYR A 65 22.46 -12.49 -9.49
CA TYR A 65 21.65 -11.28 -9.42
C TYR A 65 20.18 -11.57 -9.74
N ASP A 66 19.30 -10.87 -9.06
CA ASP A 66 17.88 -10.88 -9.35
C ASP A 66 17.59 -9.98 -10.56
N THR A 67 16.64 -10.34 -11.42
CA THR A 67 16.26 -9.53 -12.57
C THR A 67 15.39 -8.36 -12.14
N CYS A 68 15.96 -7.16 -12.09
CA CYS A 68 15.22 -5.94 -11.77
C CYS A 68 14.58 -5.32 -13.03
N PRO A 69 13.35 -4.77 -12.94
CA PRO A 69 12.72 -4.08 -14.06
C PRO A 69 13.43 -2.74 -14.32
N PRO A 70 13.54 -2.29 -15.58
CA PRO A 70 14.37 -1.15 -15.97
C PRO A 70 14.10 0.12 -15.16
N ARG A 71 15.17 0.76 -14.66
CA ARG A 71 15.11 2.11 -14.07
C ARG A 71 14.73 3.10 -15.16
N GLY A 72 13.50 3.58 -15.09
CA GLY A 72 12.97 4.54 -16.04
C GLY A 72 11.61 4.10 -16.53
N ILE A 73 10.58 4.54 -15.82
CA ILE A 73 9.39 4.94 -16.55
C ILE A 73 9.87 6.14 -17.37
N ILE A 74 10.02 5.97 -18.69
CA ILE A 74 10.16 7.14 -19.56
C ILE A 74 8.94 7.98 -19.24
N ALA A 75 9.14 9.13 -18.59
CA ALA A 75 8.08 10.10 -18.41
C ALA A 75 7.50 10.30 -19.80
N ARG A 76 6.22 9.92 -20.00
CA ARG A 76 5.57 10.11 -21.30
C ARG A 76 5.86 11.54 -21.71
N THR A 77 6.47 11.70 -22.89
CA THR A 77 6.56 13.00 -23.55
C THR A 77 5.20 13.67 -23.38
N PRO A 78 5.11 14.90 -22.86
CA PRO A 78 3.83 15.57 -22.70
C PRO A 78 3.07 15.42 -24.01
N GLN A 79 2.00 14.63 -23.97
CA GLN A 79 1.16 14.45 -25.14
C GLN A 79 0.58 15.83 -25.38
N GLU A 80 1.01 16.49 -26.45
CA GLU A 80 0.47 17.76 -26.90
C GLU A 80 -1.04 17.62 -26.83
N ALA A 81 -1.64 18.43 -25.94
CA ALA A 81 -3.03 18.27 -25.58
C ALA A 81 -3.84 18.27 -26.87
N ALA A 82 -4.52 17.16 -27.14
CA ALA A 82 -5.56 17.16 -28.15
C ALA A 82 -6.47 18.36 -27.85
N PRO A 83 -6.89 19.14 -28.87
CA PRO A 83 -7.75 20.30 -28.65
C PRO A 83 -8.90 19.86 -27.77
N THR A 84 -9.03 20.52 -26.62
CA THR A 84 -10.07 20.25 -25.64
C THR A 84 -11.39 20.20 -26.39
N PRO A 85 -12.10 19.06 -26.43
CA PRO A 85 -13.43 19.04 -27.02
C PRO A 85 -14.23 20.10 -26.27
N ALA A 86 -14.90 20.97 -27.02
CA ALA A 86 -15.74 22.02 -26.45
C ALA A 86 -16.64 21.38 -25.38
N PRO A 87 -16.76 21.98 -24.18
CA PRO A 87 -17.56 21.40 -23.12
C PRO A 87 -18.95 21.11 -23.66
N THR A 88 -19.27 19.82 -23.74
CA THR A 88 -20.64 19.40 -24.02
C THR A 88 -21.48 20.00 -22.90
N PRO A 89 -22.58 20.71 -23.18
CA PRO A 89 -23.42 21.26 -22.13
C PRO A 89 -23.92 20.09 -21.29
N MET A 90 -23.28 19.88 -20.14
CA MET A 90 -23.74 18.90 -19.18
C MET A 90 -25.09 19.44 -18.70
N PRO A 91 -26.18 18.66 -18.77
CA PRO A 91 -27.44 19.09 -18.18
C PRO A 91 -27.16 19.50 -16.74
N PRO A 92 -27.77 20.57 -16.22
CA PRO A 92 -27.53 21.01 -14.86
C PRO A 92 -27.79 19.83 -13.93
N SER A 93 -26.72 19.21 -13.44
CA SER A 93 -26.82 18.14 -12.46
C SER A 93 -27.18 18.83 -11.16
N THR A 94 -28.49 18.97 -10.93
CA THR A 94 -29.07 19.49 -9.68
C THR A 94 -28.77 18.60 -8.48
N CYS A 95 -27.95 17.56 -8.64
CA CYS A 95 -27.55 16.69 -7.56
C CYS A 95 -26.45 17.36 -6.74
N ILE A 96 -26.87 17.96 -5.63
CA ILE A 96 -25.99 18.61 -4.67
C ILE A 96 -25.54 17.55 -3.67
N CYS A 97 -24.23 17.31 -3.61
CA CYS A 97 -23.65 16.49 -2.56
C CYS A 97 -23.54 17.31 -1.28
N GLU A 98 -24.06 16.77 -0.18
CA GLU A 98 -24.05 17.43 1.12
C GLU A 98 -22.61 17.59 1.61
N PRO A 99 -22.24 18.77 2.14
CA PRO A 99 -20.92 18.97 2.72
C PRO A 99 -20.79 18.10 3.97
N VAL A 100 -19.80 17.21 3.97
CA VAL A 100 -19.43 16.41 5.13
C VAL A 100 -18.14 16.97 5.69
N PHE A 101 -18.15 17.28 6.98
CA PHE A 101 -16.96 17.73 7.70
C PHE A 101 -16.17 16.51 8.15
N CYS A 102 -15.07 16.22 7.46
CA CYS A 102 -14.10 15.22 7.89
C CYS A 102 -13.19 15.81 8.98
N LEU A 103 -12.84 14.99 9.97
CA LEU A 103 -11.82 15.36 10.95
C LEU A 103 -10.48 15.63 10.24
N ASP A 104 -9.75 16.65 10.65
CA ASP A 104 -8.40 16.96 10.13
C ASP A 104 -7.29 16.08 10.74
N SER A 105 -7.64 14.87 11.19
CA SER A 105 -6.71 13.91 11.78
C SER A 105 -6.34 12.82 10.77
N TRP A 106 -5.06 12.69 10.45
CA TRP A 106 -4.57 11.59 9.62
C TRP A 106 -4.42 10.30 10.45
N PRO A 107 -4.88 9.12 9.98
CA PRO A 107 -5.39 8.82 8.62
C PRO A 107 -6.91 8.94 8.44
N GLU A 108 -7.69 9.21 9.49
CA GLU A 108 -9.17 9.23 9.43
C GLU A 108 -9.74 10.22 8.41
N SER A 109 -9.08 11.37 8.25
CA SER A 109 -9.43 12.39 7.26
C SER A 109 -9.43 11.84 5.82
N CYS A 110 -8.49 10.95 5.48
CA CYS A 110 -8.39 10.32 4.16
C CYS A 110 -9.59 9.42 3.87
N TYR A 111 -9.91 8.56 4.84
CA TYR A 111 -11.02 7.61 4.74
C TYR A 111 -12.35 8.33 4.61
N CYS A 112 -12.58 9.34 5.44
CA CYS A 112 -13.78 10.16 5.37
C CYS A 112 -13.91 10.86 4.02
N ASN A 113 -12.88 11.55 3.54
CA ASN A 113 -12.91 12.24 2.25
C ASN A 113 -13.19 11.29 1.06
N ASN A 114 -12.61 10.09 1.08
CA ASN A 114 -12.86 9.08 0.07
C ASN A 114 -14.31 8.55 0.14
N ALA A 115 -14.83 8.30 1.33
CA ALA A 115 -16.22 7.87 1.53
C ALA A 115 -17.22 8.93 1.04
N VAL A 116 -16.97 10.21 1.34
CA VAL A 116 -17.83 11.32 0.87
C VAL A 116 -17.86 11.40 -0.65
N LYS A 117 -16.69 11.30 -1.30
CA LYS A 117 -16.60 11.26 -2.77
C LYS A 117 -17.34 10.07 -3.36
N LYS A 118 -17.17 8.88 -2.76
CA LYS A 118 -17.84 7.65 -3.19
C LYS A 118 -19.36 7.79 -3.07
N ASN A 119 -19.85 8.20 -1.89
CA ASN A 119 -21.28 8.36 -1.63
C ASN A 119 -21.90 9.41 -2.55
N CYS A 120 -21.18 10.51 -2.81
CA CYS A 120 -21.60 11.53 -3.77
C CYS A 120 -21.73 10.96 -5.19
N TYR A 121 -20.74 10.20 -5.66
CA TYR A 121 -20.79 9.53 -6.96
C TYR A 121 -21.92 8.48 -7.04
N GLU A 122 -22.15 7.71 -5.98
CA GLU A 122 -23.24 6.72 -5.94
C GLU A 122 -24.63 7.39 -5.94
N LYS A 123 -24.77 8.53 -5.25
CA LYS A 123 -26.04 9.29 -5.17
C LYS A 123 -26.32 10.09 -6.46
N CYS A 124 -25.28 10.69 -7.03
CA CYS A 124 -25.41 11.68 -8.10
C CYS A 124 -24.90 11.23 -9.47
N GLY A 125 -24.18 10.11 -9.55
CA GLY A 125 -23.43 9.73 -10.74
C GLY A 125 -22.28 10.68 -11.05
N GLY A 126 -21.98 10.84 -12.35
CA GLY A 126 -20.95 11.76 -12.85
C GLY A 126 -19.64 11.05 -13.22
N GLU A 127 -18.54 11.79 -13.14
CA GLU A 127 -17.20 11.21 -13.35
C GLU A 127 -16.77 10.42 -12.12
N ILE A 128 -16.14 9.26 -12.35
CA ILE A 128 -15.60 8.43 -11.27
C ILE A 128 -14.57 9.23 -10.48
N PRO A 129 -14.76 9.43 -9.16
CA PRO A 129 -13.89 10.28 -8.37
C PRO A 129 -12.52 9.64 -8.19
N LYS A 130 -11.48 10.48 -8.20
CA LYS A 130 -10.13 10.08 -7.81
C LYS A 130 -10.02 10.01 -6.29
N TYR A 131 -9.72 8.82 -5.79
CA TYR A 131 -9.51 8.55 -4.37
C TYR A 131 -8.06 8.82 -3.95
N GLN A 132 -7.88 9.26 -2.71
CA GLN A 132 -6.57 9.34 -2.08
C GLN A 132 -6.14 7.95 -1.61
N THR A 133 -4.83 7.66 -1.63
CA THR A 133 -4.31 6.42 -1.05
C THR A 133 -4.18 6.59 0.47
N CYS A 134 -5.00 5.87 1.23
CA CYS A 134 -4.95 5.91 2.70
C CYS A 134 -4.03 4.81 3.25
N PRO A 135 -3.31 5.02 4.39
CA PRO A 135 -2.50 4.00 5.04
C PRO A 135 -3.39 2.87 5.56
N PRO A 136 -3.00 1.58 5.47
CA PRO A 136 -3.84 0.46 5.93
C PRO A 136 -4.40 0.69 7.33
N ARG A 137 -5.70 0.40 7.54
CA ARG A 137 -6.25 0.42 8.91
C ARG A 137 -5.60 -0.71 9.70
N GLU A 138 -5.06 -0.38 10.87
CA GLU A 138 -4.77 -1.40 11.87
C GLU A 138 -6.10 -2.06 12.21
N VAL A 139 -6.25 -3.31 11.78
CA VAL A 139 -7.39 -4.11 12.15
C VAL A 139 -7.19 -4.39 13.63
N VAL A 140 -7.79 -3.56 14.50
CA VAL A 140 -7.86 -3.90 15.92
C VAL A 140 -8.50 -5.28 15.95
N PRO A 141 -7.79 -6.31 16.44
CA PRO A 141 -8.34 -7.65 16.51
C PRO A 141 -9.69 -7.53 17.20
N LYS A 142 -10.74 -8.06 16.56
CA LYS A 142 -12.05 -8.14 17.21
C LYS A 142 -11.78 -8.78 18.57
N PRO A 143 -12.14 -8.13 19.70
CA PRO A 143 -11.91 -8.72 21.01
C PRO A 143 -12.42 -10.15 20.96
N ASP A 144 -11.63 -11.09 21.48
CA ASP A 144 -12.04 -12.48 21.52
C ASP A 144 -13.46 -12.54 22.10
N PRO A 145 -14.36 -13.35 21.52
CA PRO A 145 -15.72 -13.47 22.01
C PRO A 145 -15.67 -13.64 23.51
N VAL A 146 -16.28 -12.70 24.25
CA VAL A 146 -16.36 -12.78 25.71
C VAL A 146 -16.88 -14.18 26.02
N PRO A 147 -16.14 -15.00 26.80
CA PRO A 147 -16.54 -16.36 27.10
C PRO A 147 -17.98 -16.34 27.54
N LYS A 148 -18.84 -17.04 26.79
CA LYS A 148 -20.27 -17.11 27.08
C LYS A 148 -20.39 -17.55 28.54
N PRO A 149 -20.90 -16.69 29.46
CA PRO A 149 -21.07 -17.09 30.84
C PRO A 149 -21.94 -18.34 30.83
N ASP A 150 -21.48 -19.39 31.51
CA ASP A 150 -22.14 -20.69 31.56
C ASP A 150 -23.61 -20.45 31.88
N SER A 151 -24.46 -20.72 30.89
CA SER A 151 -25.76 -20.07 30.79
C SER A 151 -26.70 -20.70 31.79
N THR A 152 -26.92 -20.03 32.91
CA THR A 152 -28.13 -20.30 33.69
C THR A 152 -28.86 -19.05 34.15
N GLU A 153 -28.36 -17.81 33.97
CA GLU A 153 -29.15 -16.67 34.45
C GLU A 153 -28.83 -15.26 33.93
N CYS A 154 -28.30 -15.07 32.71
CA CYS A 154 -28.23 -13.70 32.20
C CYS A 154 -29.60 -13.21 31.74
N GLN A 155 -30.29 -12.47 32.62
CA GLN A 155 -31.58 -11.86 32.33
C GLN A 155 -31.38 -10.45 31.76
N CYS A 156 -31.81 -10.28 30.52
CA CYS A 156 -31.93 -8.97 29.88
C CYS A 156 -33.20 -8.28 30.34
N PRO A 157 -33.15 -6.98 30.68
CA PRO A 157 -34.34 -6.25 31.07
C PRO A 157 -35.32 -6.20 29.90
N GLU A 158 -36.59 -6.50 30.17
CA GLU A 158 -37.67 -6.31 29.21
C GLU A 158 -37.91 -4.80 29.05
N ILE A 159 -37.58 -4.28 27.87
CA ILE A 159 -37.75 -2.86 27.54
C ILE A 159 -38.99 -2.76 26.64
N ASN A 160 -40.04 -2.13 27.17
CA ASN A 160 -41.25 -1.84 26.43
C ASN A 160 -41.01 -0.66 25.47
N CYS A 161 -40.76 -0.99 24.21
CA CYS A 161 -40.64 -0.01 23.14
C CYS A 161 -42.00 0.40 22.59
N ILE A 162 -42.16 1.69 22.34
CA ILE A 162 -43.33 2.20 21.62
C ILE A 162 -43.36 1.62 20.21
N GLN A 163 -44.54 1.32 19.68
CA GLN A 163 -44.70 0.74 18.33
C GLN A 163 -44.79 1.83 17.25
N SER A 164 -44.22 3.02 17.50
CA SER A 164 -44.13 4.10 16.51
C SER A 164 -42.83 3.97 15.73
N PHE A 165 -42.88 4.30 14.43
CA PHE A 165 -41.69 4.43 13.62
C PHE A 165 -41.29 5.92 13.55
N PRO A 166 -40.00 6.26 13.68
CA PRO A 166 -38.84 5.37 13.83
C PRO A 166 -38.43 5.04 15.27
N GLU A 167 -39.02 5.70 16.27
CA GLU A 167 -38.54 5.66 17.66
C GLU A 167 -38.60 4.26 18.29
N GLY A 168 -39.62 3.47 17.94
CA GLY A 168 -39.76 2.08 18.36
C GLY A 168 -38.66 1.17 17.85
N CYS A 169 -38.23 1.39 16.60
CA CYS A 169 -37.12 0.66 16.00
C CYS A 169 -35.81 0.97 16.71
N TYR A 170 -35.51 2.25 16.95
CA TYR A 170 -34.32 2.66 17.69
C TYR A 170 -34.33 2.12 19.12
N CYS A 171 -35.49 2.13 19.79
CA CYS A 171 -35.64 1.54 21.12
C CYS A 171 -35.33 0.04 21.13
N ALA A 172 -35.89 -0.72 20.18
CA ALA A 172 -35.67 -2.17 20.09
C ALA A 172 -34.20 -2.51 19.80
N ASN A 173 -33.56 -1.75 18.91
CA ASN A 173 -32.13 -1.89 18.62
C ASN A 173 -31.27 -1.61 19.85
N ASN A 174 -31.57 -0.53 20.58
CA ASN A 174 -30.85 -0.20 21.80
C ASN A 174 -31.05 -1.27 22.88
N ALA A 175 -32.26 -1.81 23.04
CA ALA A 175 -32.53 -2.90 23.98
C ALA A 175 -31.69 -4.15 23.70
N LYS A 176 -31.60 -4.57 22.44
CA LYS A 176 -30.73 -5.68 22.00
C LYS A 176 -29.26 -5.41 22.31
N LEU A 177 -28.79 -4.19 22.01
CA LEU A 177 -27.40 -3.82 22.26
C LEU A 177 -27.05 -3.78 23.76
N GLN A 178 -27.95 -3.26 24.59
CA GLN A 178 -27.78 -3.26 26.06
C GLN A 178 -27.74 -4.69 26.61
N CYS A 179 -28.61 -5.57 26.12
CA CYS A 179 -28.62 -6.99 26.45
C CYS A 179 -27.29 -7.65 26.09
N TYR A 180 -26.80 -7.44 24.86
CA TYR A 180 -25.49 -7.94 24.41
C TYR A 180 -24.33 -7.43 25.28
N LYS A 181 -24.30 -6.13 25.60
CA LYS A 181 -23.26 -5.56 26.47
C LYS A 181 -23.27 -6.15 27.87
N LYS A 182 -24.45 -6.45 28.41
CA LYS A 182 -24.63 -7.01 29.76
C LYS A 182 -24.32 -8.51 29.81
N CYS A 183 -24.75 -9.26 28.79
CA CYS A 183 -24.75 -10.71 28.81
C CYS A 183 -23.70 -11.36 27.90
N GLY A 184 -23.03 -10.57 27.05
CA GLY A 184 -22.21 -11.09 25.97
C GLY A 184 -23.03 -11.89 24.95
N GLY A 185 -22.36 -12.84 24.28
CA GLY A 185 -22.97 -13.72 23.28
C GLY A 185 -22.65 -13.33 21.84
N GLU A 186 -23.57 -13.60 20.94
CA GLU A 186 -23.46 -13.19 19.53
C GLU A 186 -23.92 -11.74 19.38
N GLU A 187 -23.18 -10.97 18.58
CA GLU A 187 -23.48 -9.56 18.33
C GLU A 187 -24.84 -9.42 17.64
N PRO A 188 -25.78 -8.63 18.17
CA PRO A 188 -27.14 -8.60 17.67
C PRO A 188 -27.21 -7.90 16.31
N VAL A 189 -27.93 -8.51 15.37
CA VAL A 189 -28.28 -7.85 14.11
C VAL A 189 -29.34 -6.77 14.39
N LEU A 190 -28.98 -5.51 14.13
CA LEU A 190 -29.85 -4.35 14.31
C LEU A 190 -30.67 -4.09 13.05
N SER A 191 -31.92 -3.66 13.21
CA SER A 191 -32.81 -3.30 12.11
C SER A 191 -32.47 -1.90 11.57
N SER A 192 -32.69 -1.65 10.27
CA SER A 192 -32.66 -0.30 9.72
C SER A 192 -33.88 0.49 10.22
N CYS A 193 -33.65 1.68 10.77
CA CYS A 193 -34.70 2.53 11.35
C CYS A 193 -34.91 3.84 10.58
N ASP A 194 -34.31 3.96 9.40
CA ASP A 194 -34.38 5.12 8.50
C ASP A 194 -35.52 4.97 7.48
#